data_AF-A0A533UZ19-F1
#
_entry.id   AF-A0A533UZ19-F1
#
_cell.length_a   1.000
_cell.length_b   1.000
_cell.length_c   1.000
_cell.angle_alpha   90.00
_cell.angle_beta   90.00
_cell.angle_gamma   90.00
#
_symmetry.space_group_name_H-M   'P 1'
#
loop_
_entity.id
_entity.type
_entity.pdbx_description
1 polymer ?
#
loop_
_entity_poly.entity_id
_entity_poly.type
_entity_poly.pdbx_seq_one_letter_code
_entity_poly.pdbx_strand_id
1 'polypeptide(L)'
;MISHCDTFKKASDKRVLPTGDGMAIGFMLSPESPLQLGIDLHQALKKYNTHTNKEDGSFLDVRIGIASGTVFIVNDVNSNQ
;
A
#
# COMPACT_ATOMS: atom_id res chain seq x y z
N MET A 1 -2.56 -9.39 -0.70
CA MET A 1 -2.17 -9.04 0.69
C MET A 1 -2.64 -7.65 1.07
N ILE A 2 -2.17 -6.58 0.40
CA ILE A 2 -2.71 -5.21 0.62
C ILE A 2 -4.20 -5.07 0.30
N SER A 3 -4.70 -5.85 -0.67
CA SER A 3 -6.13 -5.96 -0.99
C SER A 3 -7.01 -6.48 0.14
N HIS A 4 -6.43 -7.05 1.19
CA HIS A 4 -7.15 -7.55 2.36
C HIS A 4 -7.20 -6.53 3.50
N CYS A 5 -6.46 -5.43 3.41
CA CYS A 5 -6.51 -4.35 4.39
C CYS A 5 -7.81 -3.56 4.21
N ASP A 6 -8.58 -3.39 5.28
CA ASP A 6 -9.87 -2.70 5.21
C ASP A 6 -9.70 -1.22 4.84
N THR A 7 -8.65 -0.58 5.32
CA THR A 7 -8.31 0.80 4.96
C THR A 7 -8.09 0.95 3.45
N PHE A 8 -7.42 -0.02 2.83
CA PHE A 8 -7.24 -0.03 1.37
C PHE A 8 -8.56 -0.20 0.63
N LYS A 9 -9.47 -1.05 1.12
CA LYS A 9 -10.79 -1.27 0.48
C LYS A 9 -11.71 -0.05 0.60
N LYS A 10 -11.74 0.58 1.78
CA LYS A 10 -12.68 1.65 2.12
C LYS A 10 -12.29 3.00 1.51
N ALA A 11 -11.01 3.25 1.27
CA ALA A 11 -10.56 4.48 0.63
C ALA A 11 -11.03 4.53 -0.84
N SER A 12 -12.07 5.32 -1.11
CA SER A 12 -12.66 5.52 -2.45
C SER A 12 -11.86 6.51 -3.30
N ASP A 13 -11.08 7.37 -2.65
CA ASP A 13 -10.31 8.46 -3.22
C ASP A 13 -8.84 8.10 -3.50
N LYS A 14 -8.45 6.85 -3.25
CA LYS A 14 -7.07 6.41 -3.43
C LYS A 14 -6.68 6.30 -4.90
N ARG A 15 -5.42 6.63 -5.21
CA ARG A 15 -4.77 6.36 -6.49
C ARG A 15 -3.60 5.42 -6.28
N VAL A 16 -3.52 4.38 -7.09
CA VAL A 16 -2.49 3.34 -6.97
C VAL A 16 -1.64 3.36 -8.22
N LEU A 17 -0.34 3.58 -8.03
CA LEU A 17 0.66 3.50 -9.08
C LEU A 17 1.64 2.37 -8.72
N PRO A 18 1.60 1.22 -9.41
CA PRO A 18 2.61 0.19 -9.23
C PRO A 18 3.96 0.74 -9.70
N THR A 19 4.99 0.54 -8.89
CA THR A 19 6.39 0.74 -9.30
C THR A 19 7.01 -0.66 -9.43
N GLY A 20 8.13 -0.81 -10.16
CA GLY A 20 8.70 -2.13 -10.50
C GLY A 20 8.53 -3.21 -9.41
N ASP A 21 9.13 -2.98 -8.24
CA ASP A 21 9.03 -3.87 -7.08
C ASP A 21 8.17 -3.31 -5.94
N GLY A 22 7.42 -2.23 -6.19
CA GLY A 22 6.76 -1.46 -5.14
C GLY A 22 5.46 -0.83 -5.56
N MET A 23 5.00 0.13 -4.77
CA MET A 23 3.75 0.81 -5.02
C MET A 23 3.77 2.19 -4.40
N ALA A 24 3.32 3.19 -5.16
CA ALA A 24 2.95 4.49 -4.63
C ALA A 24 1.41 4.55 -4.50
N ILE A 25 0.92 5.02 -3.36
CA ILE A 25 -0.51 5.16 -3.10
C ILE A 25 -0.77 6.59 -2.65
N GLY A 26 -1.56 7.33 -3.43
CA GLY A 26 -2.03 8.66 -3.07
C GLY A 26 -3.40 8.60 -2.41
N PHE A 27 -3.58 9.31 -1.30
CA PHE A 27 -4.87 9.53 -0.64
C PHE A 27 -5.19 11.02 -0.71
N MET A 28 -6.36 11.38 -1.22
CA MET A 28 -6.69 12.77 -1.57
C MET A 28 -7.59 13.45 -0.53
N LEU A 29 -8.40 12.68 0.18
CA LEU A 29 -9.42 13.15 1.11
C LEU A 29 -9.14 12.71 2.56
N SER A 30 -8.22 11.76 2.78
CA SER A 30 -8.02 11.13 4.10
C SER A 30 -6.53 11.08 4.48
N PRO A 31 -6.00 12.10 5.19
CA PRO A 31 -4.58 12.15 5.56
C PRO A 31 -4.18 11.06 6.58
N GLU A 32 -5.11 10.47 7.33
CA GLU A 32 -4.86 9.38 8.28
C GLU A 32 -4.80 8.00 7.61
N SER A 33 -5.45 7.84 6.45
CA SER A 33 -5.54 6.57 5.74
C SER A 33 -4.18 5.96 5.34
N PRO A 34 -3.17 6.73 4.89
CA PRO A 34 -1.83 6.18 4.63
C PRO A 34 -1.21 5.48 5.85
N LEU A 35 -1.34 6.08 7.04
CA LEU A 35 -0.80 5.53 8.27
C LEU A 35 -1.57 4.28 8.70
N GLN A 36 -2.90 4.35 8.71
CA GLN A 36 -3.74 3.22 9.08
C GLN A 36 -3.51 2.03 8.13
N LEU A 37 -3.37 2.28 6.82
CA LEU A 37 -3.03 1.26 5.85
C LEU A 37 -1.67 0.64 6.16
N GLY A 38 -0.67 1.45 6.51
CA GLY A 38 0.65 0.96 6.89
C GLY A 38 0.60 0.01 8.09
N ILE A 39 -0.20 0.35 9.12
CA ILE A 39 -0.42 -0.48 10.30
C ILE A 39 -1.09 -1.80 9.91
N ASP A 40 -2.21 -1.73 9.17
CA ASP A 40 -2.99 -2.90 8.75
C ASP A 40 -2.13 -3.86 7.91
N LEU A 41 -1.30 -3.32 7.02
CA LEU A 41 -0.42 -4.12 6.15
C LEU A 41 0.67 -4.83 6.96
N HIS A 42 1.33 -4.14 7.89
CA HIS A 42 2.33 -4.78 8.75
C HIS A 42 1.73 -5.86 9.64
N GLN A 43 0.52 -5.65 10.16
CA GLN A 43 -0.20 -6.69 10.90
C GLN A 43 -0.52 -7.90 10.03
N ALA A 44 -0.97 -7.68 8.79
CA ALA A 44 -1.25 -8.75 7.83
C ALA A 44 0.03 -9.52 7.46
N LEU A 45 1.14 -8.82 7.22
CA LEU A 45 2.44 -9.41 6.93
C LEU A 45 2.98 -10.24 8.09
N LYS A 46 2.89 -9.71 9.31
CA LYS A 46 3.28 -10.45 10.52
C LYS A 46 2.50 -11.74 10.64
N LYS A 47 1.16 -11.69 10.47
CA LYS A 47 0.33 -12.89 10.49
C LYS A 47 0.74 -13.87 9.40
N TYR A 48 0.97 -13.40 8.17
CA TYR A 48 1.41 -14.23 7.06
C TYR A 48 2.75 -14.92 7.37
N ASN A 49 3.76 -14.16 7.81
CA ASN A 49 5.09 -14.68 8.12
C ASN A 49 5.08 -15.65 9.30
N THR A 50 4.18 -15.52 10.27
CA THR A 50 4.10 -16.45 11.41
C THR A 50 3.25 -17.70 11.13
N HIS A 51 2.22 -17.61 10.28
CA HIS A 51 1.36 -18.75 9.95
C HIS A 51 1.98 -19.65 8.90
N THR A 52 2.77 -19.08 8.01
CA THR A 52 3.53 -19.82 7.03
C THR A 52 4.84 -20.22 7.72
N ASN A 53 4.86 -21.34 8.45
CA ASN A 53 6.10 -21.96 8.96
C ASN A 53 6.95 -22.40 7.75
N LYS A 54 7.54 -21.44 7.03
CA LYS A 54 8.32 -21.72 5.86
C LYS A 54 9.66 -22.28 6.31
N GLU A 55 9.90 -23.54 6.00
CA GLU A 55 11.12 -24.28 6.34
C GLU A 55 12.38 -23.64 5.74
N ASP A 56 12.23 -22.82 4.70
CA ASP A 56 13.31 -22.09 4.03
C ASP A 56 13.71 -20.77 4.72
N GLY A 57 13.02 -20.37 5.80
CA GLY A 57 13.28 -19.11 6.51
C GLY A 57 12.92 -17.85 5.72
N SER A 58 12.21 -17.96 4.60
CA SER A 58 11.81 -16.81 3.79
C SER A 58 10.69 -16.02 4.47
N PHE A 59 10.89 -14.71 4.61
CA PHE A 59 9.89 -13.79 5.14
C PHE A 59 9.68 -12.64 4.16
N LEU A 60 8.46 -12.12 4.11
CA LEU A 60 8.15 -10.94 3.31
C LEU A 60 8.18 -9.72 4.22
N ASP A 61 9.00 -8.73 3.87
CA ASP A 61 9.09 -7.46 4.60
C ASP A 61 8.94 -6.28 3.65
N VAL A 62 8.32 -5.21 4.12
CA VAL A 62 8.05 -4.02 3.32
C VAL A 62 8.38 -2.77 4.12
N ARG A 63 9.02 -1.80 3.47
CA ARG A 63 9.24 -0.47 4.06
C ARG A 63 8.25 0.51 3.47
N ILE A 64 7.60 1.29 4.33
CA ILE A 64 6.56 2.25 3.93
C ILE A 64 7.06 3.65 4.27
N GLY A 65 7.20 4.49 3.24
CA GLY A 65 7.39 5.93 3.40
C GLY A 65 6.06 6.65 3.28
N ILE A 66 5.80 7.60 4.19
CA ILE A 66 4.60 8.45 4.16
C ILE A 66 5.06 9.90 4.05
N ALA A 67 4.47 10.62 3.10
CA ALA A 67 4.70 12.04 2.89
C ALA A 67 3.36 12.73 2.56
N SER A 68 3.28 14.02 2.84
CA SER A 68 2.13 14.87 2.49
C SER A 68 2.61 16.11 1.75
N GLY A 69 1.82 16.55 0.77
CA GLY A 69 2.14 17.69 -0.07
C GLY A 69 1.21 17.76 -1.28
N THR A 70 1.42 18.78 -2.11
CA THR A 70 0.69 18.90 -3.38
C THR A 70 1.14 17.82 -4.35
N VAL A 71 0.18 17.10 -4.93
CA VAL A 71 0.43 16.04 -5.91
C VAL A 71 -0.45 16.30 -7.14
N PHE A 72 0.12 16.10 -8.32
CA PHE A 72 -0.59 16.23 -9.59
C PHE A 72 -0.76 14.85 -10.22
N ILE A 73 -1.96 14.56 -10.70
CA ILE A 73 -2.22 13.38 -11.52
C ILE A 73 -2.12 13.84 -12.98
N VAL A 74 -1.15 13.30 -13.69
CA VAL A 74 -0.97 13.54 -15.13
C VAL A 74 -1.30 12.26 -15.86
N ASN A 75 -2.26 12.32 -16.78
CA ASN A 75 -2.56 11.20 -17.67
C ASN A 75 -1.72 11.35 -18.94
N ASP A 76 -1.09 10.27 -19.38
CA ASP A 76 -0.44 10.23 -20.68
C ASP A 76 -1.47 10.41 -21.82
N VAL A 77 -1.02 10.75 -23.04
CA VAL A 77 -1.87 10.81 -24.24
C VAL A 77 -2.59 9.49 -24.53
N ASN A 78 -2.03 8.37 -24.05
CA ASN A 78 -2.66 7.05 -24.14
C ASN A 78 -3.62 6.75 -22.98
N SER A 79 -3.89 7.74 -22.11
CA SER A 79 -4.66 7.59 -20.86
C SER A 79 -4.09 6.56 -19.89
N ASN A 80 -2.79 6.27 -19.98
CA ASN A 80 -2.09 5.50 -18.95
C ASN A 80 -1.80 6.42 -17.75
N GLN A 81 -2.07 5.90 -16.55
CA GLN A 81 -1.74 6.52 -15.26
C GLN A 81 -0.53 5.84 -14.63
#